data_AF-A0A938I9A5-F1
#
_entry.id   AF-A0A938I9A5-F1
#
_cell.length_a   1.000
_cell.length_b   1.000
_cell.length_c   1.000
_cell.angle_alpha   90.00
_cell.angle_beta   90.00
_cell.angle_gamma   90.00
#
_symmetry.space_group_name_H-M   'P 1'
#
loop_
_entity.id
_entity.type
_entity.pdbx_description
1 polymer ?
#
loop_
_entity_poly.entity_id
_entity_poly.type
_entity_poly.pdbx_seq_one_letter_code
_entity_poly.pdbx_strand_id
1 'polypeptide(L)'
;MLCALILGALSTVVHPAPGVELRLDLREVPIARADAQLWVDGRLASVGESELLGDLRLWSGKVEGKPDSYAFLAESRHGSRGWIEYGEHVWHLVAEPDPVLGWNQARSQ
;
A
#
# COMPACT_ATOMS: atom_id res chain seq x y z
N MET A 1 10.12 -29.31 2.29
CA MET A 1 10.09 -28.21 3.27
C MET A 1 9.24 -27.10 2.66
N LEU A 2 7.95 -27.06 2.99
CA LEU A 2 6.99 -26.11 2.42
C LEU A 2 7.13 -24.80 3.21
N CYS A 3 7.65 -23.75 2.58
CA CYS A 3 7.75 -22.43 3.18
C CYS A 3 6.35 -21.77 3.09
N ALA A 4 5.62 -21.76 4.20
CA ALA A 4 4.36 -21.04 4.32
C ALA A 4 4.68 -19.55 4.54
N LEU A 5 4.71 -18.79 3.44
CA LEU A 5 4.60 -17.33 3.52
C LEU A 5 3.22 -17.00 4.09
N ILE A 6 3.19 -16.53 5.33
CA ILE A 6 2.00 -15.93 5.93
C ILE A 6 1.76 -14.62 5.16
N LEU A 7 1.00 -14.69 4.06
CA LEU A 7 0.44 -13.53 3.41
C LEU A 7 -0.48 -12.85 4.43
N GLY A 8 -0.04 -11.70 4.95
CA GLY A 8 -0.82 -10.92 5.90
C GLY A 8 -2.13 -10.47 5.25
N ALA A 9 -3.25 -10.76 5.90
CA ALA A 9 -4.51 -10.07 5.64
C ALA A 9 -4.55 -8.85 6.54
N LEU A 10 -4.91 -7.70 5.97
CA LEU A 10 -5.11 -6.44 6.68
C LEU A 10 -6.55 -6.01 6.48
N SER A 11 -7.28 -5.81 7.57
CA SER A 11 -8.55 -5.08 7.55
C SER A 11 -8.30 -3.71 8.16
N THR A 12 -8.57 -2.65 7.40
CA THR A 12 -8.34 -1.26 7.82
C THR A 12 -9.49 -0.36 7.40
N VAL A 13 -9.61 0.81 8.04
CA VAL A 13 -10.62 1.83 7.75
C VAL A 13 -9.93 3.05 7.17
N VAL A 14 -10.52 3.62 6.12
CA VAL A 14 -10.04 4.83 5.46
C VAL A 14 -11.16 5.86 5.32
N HIS A 15 -10.76 7.13 5.29
CA HIS A 15 -11.69 8.26 5.14
C HIS A 15 -11.34 9.06 3.87
N PRO A 16 -11.76 8.60 2.68
CA PRO A 16 -11.31 9.19 1.41
C PRO A 16 -11.91 10.59 1.15
N ALA A 17 -12.95 10.98 1.88
CA ALA A 17 -13.57 12.30 1.82
C ALA A 17 -14.28 12.60 3.16
N PRO A 18 -14.57 13.88 3.48
CA PRO A 18 -15.30 14.23 4.70
C PRO A 18 -16.64 13.49 4.81
N GLY A 19 -16.85 12.78 5.92
CA GLY A 19 -18.07 12.01 6.17
C GLY A 19 -18.17 10.68 5.41
N VAL A 20 -17.15 10.29 4.65
CA VAL A 20 -17.07 8.99 3.98
C VAL A 20 -16.12 8.10 4.77
N GLU A 21 -16.58 6.92 5.16
CA GLU A 21 -15.80 5.88 5.82
C GLU A 21 -15.92 4.60 5.01
N LEU A 22 -14.78 4.01 4.65
CA LEU A 22 -14.72 2.73 3.93
C LEU A 22 -13.84 1.76 4.70
N ARG A 23 -14.30 0.51 4.80
CA ARG A 23 -13.49 -0.59 5.33
C ARG A 23 -12.90 -1.39 4.17
N LEU A 24 -11.61 -1.67 4.25
CA LEU A 24 -10.85 -2.36 3.22
C LEU A 24 -10.44 -3.74 3.73
N ASP A 25 -10.66 -4.75 2.89
CA ASP A 25 -10.10 -6.09 3.06
C ASP A 25 -8.94 -6.27 2.09
N LEU A 26 -7.74 -6.19 2.64
CA LEU A 26 -6.49 -6.13 1.88
C LEU A 26 -5.63 -7.37 2.12
N ARG A 27 -4.85 -7.71 1.09
CA ARG A 27 -3.81 -8.73 1.13
C ARG A 27 -2.51 -8.12 0.68
N GLU A 28 -1.44 -8.51 1.35
CA GLU A 28 -0.10 -8.07 0.99
C GLU A 28 0.24 -8.52 -0.44
N VAL A 29 0.75 -7.58 -1.24
CA VAL A 29 1.23 -7.82 -2.60
C VAL A 29 2.75 -8.01 -2.51
N PRO A 30 3.28 -9.20 -2.85
CA PRO A 30 4.71 -9.43 -2.82
C PRO A 30 5.40 -8.59 -3.91
N ILE A 31 6.32 -7.72 -3.49
CA ILE A 31 6.95 -6.70 -4.34
C ILE A 31 8.17 -7.24 -5.08
N ALA A 32 8.96 -8.11 -4.42
CA ALA A 32 10.08 -8.80 -5.06
C ALA A 32 9.82 -10.30 -5.10
N ARG A 33 10.04 -10.86 -6.27
CA ARG A 33 10.44 -12.26 -6.41
C ARG A 33 11.96 -12.30 -6.26
N ALA A 34 12.52 -13.44 -5.91
CA ALA A 34 13.96 -13.62 -5.71
C ALA A 34 14.82 -13.24 -6.94
N ASP A 35 14.20 -13.05 -8.11
CA ASP A 35 14.80 -12.67 -9.40
C ASP A 35 14.51 -11.22 -9.84
N ALA A 36 13.92 -10.39 -8.98
CA ALA A 36 13.62 -8.99 -9.32
C ALA A 36 14.91 -8.17 -9.55
N GLN A 37 14.90 -7.34 -10.59
CA GLN A 37 16.04 -6.50 -10.99
C GLN A 37 15.64 -5.03 -11.07
N LEU A 38 16.38 -4.14 -10.39
CA LEU A 38 16.23 -2.70 -10.55
C LEU A 38 17.17 -2.19 -11.65
N TRP A 39 16.60 -1.50 -12.62
CA TRP A 39 17.36 -0.83 -13.68
C TRP A 39 17.17 0.69 -13.56
N VAL A 40 18.27 1.44 -13.49
CA VAL A 40 18.28 2.91 -13.46
C VAL A 40 19.11 3.39 -14.63
N ASP A 41 18.52 4.20 -15.52
CA ASP A 41 19.17 4.73 -16.72
C ASP A 41 19.85 3.65 -17.58
N GLY A 42 19.19 2.49 -17.72
CA GLY A 42 19.69 1.37 -18.51
C GLY A 42 20.83 0.58 -17.86
N ARG A 43 21.17 0.87 -16.60
CA ARG A 43 22.14 0.11 -15.81
C ARG A 43 21.45 -0.69 -14.73
N LEU A 44 21.83 -1.95 -14.57
CA LEU A 44 21.40 -2.77 -13.44
C LEU A 44 21.96 -2.14 -12.16
N ALA A 45 21.09 -1.68 -11.29
CA ALA A 45 21.46 -1.19 -9.97
C ALA A 45 21.83 -2.41 -9.12
N SER A 46 23.07 -2.44 -8.61
CA SER A 46 23.54 -3.44 -7.66
C SER A 46 23.00 -3.10 -6.27
N VAL A 47 21.71 -3.33 -6.08
CA VAL A 47 20.99 -3.21 -4.81
C VAL A 47 20.55 -4.61 -4.38
N GLY A 48 20.81 -4.99 -3.13
CA GLY A 48 20.30 -6.23 -2.56
C GLY A 48 18.77 -6.20 -2.46
N GLU A 49 18.11 -7.36 -2.34
CA GLU A 49 16.65 -7.46 -2.20
C GLU A 49 16.08 -6.56 -1.08
N SER A 50 16.82 -6.44 0.04
CA SER A 50 16.49 -5.54 1.15
C SER A 50 16.66 -4.05 0.85
N GLU A 51 17.53 -3.69 -0.10
CA GLU A 51 17.73 -2.30 -0.54
C GLU A 51 16.74 -1.91 -1.65
N LEU A 52 16.36 -2.89 -2.48
CA LEU A 52 15.36 -2.77 -3.54
C LEU A 52 13.96 -2.48 -2.99
N LEU A 53 13.58 -3.18 -1.92
CA LEU A 53 12.27 -3.04 -1.28
C LEU A 53 12.29 -2.10 -0.08
N GLY A 54 13.44 -1.95 0.59
CA GLY A 54 13.54 -1.16 1.80
C GLY A 54 12.48 -1.57 2.82
N ASP A 55 11.63 -0.61 3.18
CA ASP A 55 10.51 -0.73 4.10
C ASP A 55 9.15 -0.55 3.40
N LEU A 56 9.12 -0.67 2.07
CA LEU A 56 7.90 -0.59 1.27
C LEU A 56 7.05 -1.84 1.49
N ARG A 57 5.78 -1.66 1.82
CA ARG A 57 4.76 -2.72 1.85
C ARG A 57 3.63 -2.34 0.92
N LEU A 58 3.25 -3.26 0.04
CA LEU A 58 2.14 -3.08 -0.89
C LEU A 58 0.98 -3.95 -0.47
N TRP A 59 -0.22 -3.44 -0.65
CA TRP A 59 -1.47 -4.10 -0.30
C TRP A 59 -2.47 -3.91 -1.42
N SER A 60 -3.25 -4.94 -1.72
CA SER A 60 -4.34 -4.87 -2.68
C SER A 60 -5.55 -5.63 -2.17
N GLY A 61 -6.74 -5.20 -2.56
CA GLY A 61 -7.96 -5.86 -2.13
C GLY A 61 -9.21 -5.10 -2.54
N LYS A 62 -10.23 -5.13 -1.68
CA LYS A 62 -11.56 -4.60 -1.97
C LYS A 62 -12.12 -3.83 -0.79
N VAL A 63 -13.10 -2.98 -1.06
CA VAL A 63 -13.98 -2.40 -0.05
C VAL A 63 -14.98 -3.47 0.41
N GLU A 64 -15.17 -3.59 1.72
CA GLU A 64 -16.09 -4.56 2.31
C GLU A 64 -17.53 -4.35 1.77
N GLY A 65 -18.19 -5.45 1.42
CA GLY A 65 -19.55 -5.43 0.86
C GLY A 65 -19.63 -4.92 -0.59
N LYS A 66 -18.52 -4.53 -1.22
CA LYS A 66 -18.46 -4.03 -2.60
C LYS A 66 -17.55 -4.93 -3.46
N PRO A 67 -18.06 -6.06 -3.98
CA PRO A 67 -17.24 -7.05 -4.69
C PRO A 67 -16.64 -6.52 -6.00
N ASP A 68 -17.20 -5.49 -6.61
CA ASP A 68 -16.68 -4.88 -7.84
C ASP A 68 -15.72 -3.72 -7.57
N SER A 69 -15.38 -3.47 -6.31
CA SER A 69 -14.38 -2.47 -5.93
C SER A 69 -12.95 -3.01 -6.07
N TYR A 70 -12.01 -2.08 -6.15
CA TYR A 70 -10.59 -2.36 -6.05
C TYR A 70 -9.92 -1.32 -5.16
N ALA A 71 -9.01 -1.77 -4.32
CA ALA A 71 -8.21 -0.90 -3.47
C ALA A 71 -6.74 -1.31 -3.56
N PHE A 72 -5.86 -0.32 -3.56
CA PHE A 72 -4.42 -0.49 -3.49
C PHE A 72 -3.84 0.50 -2.47
N LEU A 73 -2.96 0.01 -1.59
CA LEU A 73 -2.20 0.82 -0.66
C LEU A 73 -0.72 0.48 -0.75
N ALA A 74 0.11 1.48 -0.61
CA ALA A 74 1.56 1.41 -0.49
C ALA A 74 1.96 2.15 0.78
N GLU A 75 2.72 1.50 1.64
CA GLU A 75 3.19 2.02 2.93
C GLU A 75 4.70 2.02 2.97
N SER A 76 5.32 3.08 3.50
CA SER A 76 6.75 3.16 3.77
C SER A 76 7.01 4.12 4.94
N ARG A 77 8.26 4.25 5.41
CA ARG A 77 8.66 5.29 6.38
C ARG A 77 8.38 6.72 5.91
N HIS A 78 8.16 6.91 4.62
CA HIS A 78 7.87 8.22 4.03
C HIS A 78 6.37 8.51 3.95
N GLY A 79 5.51 7.58 4.39
CA GLY A 79 4.06 7.71 4.43
C GLY A 79 3.32 6.64 3.62
N SER A 80 2.00 6.73 3.65
CA SER A 80 1.05 5.89 2.93
C SER A 80 0.52 6.58 1.67
N ARG A 81 0.31 5.81 0.58
CA ARG A 81 -0.32 6.27 -0.67
C ARG A 81 -1.14 5.15 -1.27
N GLY A 82 -2.13 5.50 -2.07
CA GLY A 82 -2.95 4.48 -2.71
C GLY A 82 -4.11 5.04 -3.49
N TRP A 83 -5.05 4.16 -3.79
CA TRP A 83 -6.30 4.51 -4.42
C TRP A 83 -7.37 3.47 -4.12
N ILE A 84 -8.63 3.91 -4.22
CA ILE A 84 -9.81 3.07 -4.13
C ILE A 84 -10.70 3.40 -5.32
N GLU A 85 -11.16 2.37 -6.02
CA GLU A 85 -12.10 2.45 -7.12
C GLU A 85 -13.36 1.66 -6.77
N TYR A 86 -14.52 2.28 -6.94
CA TYR A 86 -15.81 1.59 -6.87
C TYR A 86 -16.90 2.42 -7.57
N GLY A 87 -17.68 1.76 -8.44
CA GLY A 87 -18.68 2.44 -9.26
C GLY A 87 -18.00 3.38 -10.26
N GLU A 88 -18.44 4.65 -10.29
CA GLU A 88 -17.83 5.70 -11.13
C GLU A 88 -16.81 6.56 -10.36
N HIS A 89 -16.45 6.17 -9.14
CA HIS A 89 -15.57 6.94 -8.28
C HIS A 89 -14.18 6.32 -8.17
N VAL A 90 -13.17 7.17 -8.29
CA VAL A 90 -11.77 6.86 -7.96
C VAL A 90 -11.31 7.88 -6.92
N TRP A 91 -10.94 7.39 -5.74
CA TRP A 91 -10.34 8.20 -4.69
C TRP A 91 -8.84 7.94 -4.62
N HIS A 92 -8.05 9.01 -4.73
CA HIS A 92 -6.62 8.93 -4.45
C HIS A 92 -6.38 9.13 -2.96
N LEU A 93 -5.64 8.20 -2.36
CA LEU A 93 -5.22 8.28 -0.97
C LEU A 93 -3.79 8.79 -0.95
N VAL A 94 -3.58 9.95 -0.34
CA VAL A 94 -2.27 10.56 -0.22
C VAL A 94 -2.09 10.89 1.25
N ALA A 95 -0.99 10.43 1.84
CA ALA A 95 -0.62 10.85 3.18
C ALA A 95 -0.52 12.38 3.24
N GLU A 96 -1.30 12.96 4.15
CA GLU A 96 -1.21 14.36 4.51
C GLU A 96 -0.52 14.47 5.88
N PRO A 97 0.21 15.57 6.14
CA PRO A 97 0.77 15.79 7.46
C PRO A 97 -0.37 15.94 8.47
N ASP A 98 -0.20 15.35 9.66
CA ASP A 98 -1.11 15.66 10.77
C ASP A 98 -1.09 17.18 11.03
N PRO A 99 -2.27 17.81 11.23
CA PRO A 99 -2.36 19.26 11.35
C PRO A 99 -1.61 19.84 12.57
N VAL A 100 -1.25 19.01 13.56
CA VAL A 100 -0.56 19.41 14.79
C VAL A 100 0.82 18.77 14.89
N LEU A 101 0.94 17.49 14.57
CA LEU A 101 2.14 16.66 14.77
C LEU A 101 2.97 16.47 13.48
N GLY A 102 2.47 16.99 12.35
CA GLY A 102 3.17 17.00 11.06
C GLY A 102 3.40 15.61 10.47
N TRP A 103 4.39 15.52 9.57
CA TRP A 103 4.71 14.31 8.79
C TRP A 103 5.13 13.09 9.62
N ASN A 104 5.46 13.27 10.90
CA ASN A 104 5.81 12.15 11.77
C ASN A 104 4.62 11.25 12.08
N GLN A 105 3.39 11.79 12.02
CA GLN A 105 2.15 11.03 12.21
C GLN A 105 1.46 10.60 10.91
N ALA A 106 1.90 11.11 9.76
CA ALA A 106 1.38 10.74 8.44
C ALA A 106 1.71 9.29 8.01
N ARG A 107 2.24 8.48 8.93
CA ARG A 107 2.80 7.14 8.70
C ARG A 107 1.94 6.03 9.32
N SER A 108 0.95 6.40 10.13
CA SER A 108 0.11 5.48 10.92
C SER A 108 -1.39 5.78 10.83
N GLN A 109 -1.78 6.59 9.84
CA GLN A 109 -3.18 6.88 9.52
C GLN A 109 -3.58 6.21 8.20
#